data_AF-A0A1E1WSC1-F1
#
_entry.id   AF-A0A1E1WSC1-F1
#
_cell.length_a   1.000
_cell.length_b   1.000
_cell.length_c   1.000
_cell.angle_alpha   90.00
_cell.angle_beta   90.00
_cell.angle_gamma   90.00
#
_symmetry.space_group_name_H-M   'P 1'
#
loop_
_entity.id
_entity.type
_entity.pdbx_description
1 polymer ?
#
loop_
_entity_poly.entity_id
_entity_poly.type
_entity_poly.pdbx_seq_one_letter_code
_entity_poly.pdbx_strand_id
1 'polypeptide(L)'
;MQLCCSVFMFYIFEIFFVLTCILNSSCGRRFDYYPGYYGEQENKAKLALEKLEHAPQWVKNWPDASVKMGQVSGVALDNSGNVLVFHRGHNVWDANTFSDKDIYLNLAEPPISQPTILVFNETGDLIDMWGENLFHMPHGITVDSESNVWVTDVAMHQVFKFNPQDRENPVLVLGEKFVPRDDETHFCKPSAVAVMSNGDFFVADGYCNTRIIKYAADGSKLLQFGRRAGESPFVFQVPHALTLAEDRGLVCCADRER
;
A
#
# COMPACT_ATOMS: atom_id res chain seq x y z
N MET A 1 -21.17 12.35 1.44
CA MET A 1 -21.07 10.87 1.31
C MET A 1 -19.66 10.37 0.99
N GLN A 2 -18.72 11.24 0.60
CA GLN A 2 -17.34 10.87 0.21
C GLN A 2 -16.35 10.79 1.38
N LEU A 3 -16.61 11.49 2.50
CA LEU A 3 -15.72 11.52 3.68
C LEU A 3 -15.68 10.22 4.49
N CYS A 4 -16.63 9.30 4.29
CA CYS A 4 -16.71 8.08 5.10
C CYS A 4 -15.79 6.96 4.58
N CYS A 5 -15.40 6.99 3.29
CA CYS A 5 -14.57 5.95 2.66
C CYS A 5 -13.08 6.05 3.03
N SER A 6 -12.54 7.26 3.24
CA SER A 6 -11.09 7.44 3.48
C SER A 6 -10.65 6.98 4.89
N VAL A 7 -11.57 6.99 5.86
CA VAL A 7 -11.36 6.44 7.21
C VAL A 7 -11.52 4.90 7.21
N PHE A 8 -12.28 4.36 6.25
CA PHE A 8 -12.60 2.94 6.12
C PHE A 8 -11.37 2.09 5.72
N MET A 9 -10.48 2.63 4.89
CA MET A 9 -9.32 1.88 4.36
C MET A 9 -8.23 1.63 5.42
N PHE A 10 -8.08 2.53 6.39
CA PHE A 10 -7.09 2.39 7.48
C PHE A 10 -7.43 1.26 8.45
N TYR A 11 -8.73 1.09 8.76
CA TYR A 11 -9.17 0.02 9.65
C TYR A 11 -9.18 -1.34 8.96
N ILE A 12 -9.47 -1.41 7.66
CA ILE A 12 -9.54 -2.69 6.95
C ILE A 12 -8.17 -3.36 6.83
N PHE A 13 -7.08 -2.62 6.59
CA PHE A 13 -5.78 -3.24 6.36
C PHE A 13 -5.15 -3.84 7.63
N GLU A 14 -5.25 -3.16 8.78
CA GLU A 14 -4.78 -3.72 10.06
C GLU A 14 -5.75 -4.74 10.65
N ILE A 15 -7.08 -4.55 10.51
CA ILE A 15 -8.06 -5.55 10.96
C ILE A 15 -7.98 -6.82 10.10
N PHE A 16 -7.72 -6.74 8.79
CA PHE A 16 -7.58 -7.94 7.93
C PHE A 16 -6.41 -8.82 8.36
N PHE A 17 -5.27 -8.24 8.72
CA PHE A 17 -4.13 -9.01 9.18
C PHE A 17 -4.39 -9.63 10.56
N VAL A 18 -5.08 -8.90 11.45
CA VAL A 18 -5.42 -9.37 12.80
C VAL A 18 -6.52 -10.45 12.80
N LEU A 19 -7.61 -10.29 12.04
CA LEU A 19 -8.73 -11.24 12.06
C LEU A 19 -8.41 -12.57 11.35
N THR A 20 -7.59 -12.54 10.30
CA THR A 20 -7.21 -13.76 9.56
C THR A 20 -6.30 -14.66 10.40
N CYS A 21 -5.52 -14.09 11.34
CA CYS A 21 -4.73 -14.84 12.30
C CYS A 21 -5.55 -15.44 13.45
N ILE A 22 -6.67 -14.83 13.84
CA ILE A 22 -7.50 -15.31 14.96
C ILE A 22 -8.44 -16.45 14.53
N LEU A 23 -8.98 -16.40 13.30
CA LEU A 23 -10.05 -17.33 12.87
C LEU A 23 -9.56 -18.63 12.20
N ASN A 24 -8.28 -18.74 11.87
CA ASN A 24 -7.71 -19.96 11.27
C ASN A 24 -6.94 -20.81 12.30
N SER A 25 -7.64 -21.23 13.36
CA SER A 25 -7.11 -22.08 14.44
C SER A 25 -6.93 -23.56 14.06
N SER A 26 -6.74 -23.88 12.78
CA SER A 26 -6.58 -25.26 12.29
C SER A 26 -5.18 -25.61 11.78
N CYS A 27 -4.21 -24.70 11.88
CA CYS A 27 -2.80 -25.05 11.65
C CYS A 27 -1.99 -24.88 12.94
N GLY A 28 -1.73 -26.02 13.60
CA GLY A 28 -0.93 -26.10 14.83
C GLY A 28 0.54 -25.78 14.61
N ARG A 29 0.89 -24.50 14.54
CA ARG A 29 2.18 -23.97 15.01
C ARG A 29 1.93 -22.61 15.65
N ARG A 30 2.07 -22.59 16.96
CA ARG A 30 2.05 -21.41 17.81
C ARG A 30 3.26 -20.54 17.44
N PHE A 31 3.06 -19.52 16.60
CA PHE A 31 4.04 -18.44 16.48
C PHE A 31 3.69 -17.42 17.57
N ASP A 32 4.32 -17.58 18.74
CA ASP A 32 4.27 -16.62 19.82
C ASP A 32 5.06 -15.36 19.39
N TYR A 33 4.43 -14.45 18.63
CA TYR A 33 4.94 -13.10 18.38
C TYR A 33 4.09 -12.10 19.17
N TYR A 34 4.68 -11.54 20.25
CA TYR A 34 4.21 -10.46 21.13
C TYR A 34 2.86 -10.65 21.86
N PRO A 35 2.84 -11.33 23.02
CA PRO A 35 1.69 -11.30 23.91
C PRO A 35 1.56 -9.92 24.58
N GLY A 36 0.52 -9.16 24.23
CA GLY A 36 0.14 -7.90 24.89
C GLY A 36 -0.14 -6.72 23.94
N TYR A 37 0.51 -6.67 22.78
CA TYR A 37 0.36 -5.56 21.82
C TYR A 37 -1.04 -5.55 21.14
N TYR A 38 -1.60 -6.73 20.89
CA TYR A 38 -2.92 -6.86 20.23
C TYR A 38 -4.11 -6.47 21.10
N GLY A 39 -4.03 -6.56 22.44
CA GLY A 39 -5.18 -6.31 23.32
C GLY A 39 -5.55 -4.83 23.46
N GLU A 40 -4.59 -3.91 23.36
CA GLU A 40 -4.87 -2.46 23.37
C GLU A 40 -5.43 -1.98 22.03
N GLN A 41 -4.91 -2.51 20.92
CA GLN A 41 -5.39 -2.20 19.58
C GLN A 41 -6.80 -2.76 19.33
N GLU A 42 -7.13 -3.92 19.89
CA GLU A 42 -8.47 -4.51 19.80
C GLU A 42 -9.55 -3.58 20.39
N ASN A 43 -9.27 -2.94 21.53
CA ASN A 43 -10.19 -1.98 22.14
C ASN A 43 -10.35 -0.70 21.31
N LYS A 44 -9.26 -0.16 20.74
CA LYS A 44 -9.30 1.00 19.86
C LYS A 44 -10.07 0.70 18.57
N ALA A 45 -9.85 -0.47 17.99
CA ALA A 45 -10.58 -0.96 16.83
C ALA A 45 -12.07 -1.11 17.13
N LYS A 46 -12.43 -1.73 18.26
CA LYS A 46 -13.83 -1.86 18.68
C LYS A 46 -14.52 -0.51 18.87
N LEU A 47 -13.88 0.42 19.57
CA LEU A 47 -14.37 1.79 19.76
C LEU A 47 -14.54 2.56 18.44
N ALA A 48 -13.69 2.28 17.44
CA ALA A 48 -13.82 2.87 16.12
C ALA A 48 -14.97 2.25 15.32
N LEU A 49 -15.15 0.93 15.41
CA LEU A 49 -16.26 0.22 14.78
C LEU A 49 -17.62 0.66 15.36
N GLU A 50 -17.70 0.95 16.67
CA GLU A 50 -18.88 1.50 17.32
C GLU A 50 -19.27 2.90 16.80
N LYS A 51 -18.33 3.64 16.19
CA LYS A 51 -18.59 4.95 15.58
C LYS A 51 -19.10 4.86 14.15
N LEU A 52 -19.12 3.67 13.54
CA LEU A 52 -19.65 3.50 12.19
C LEU A 52 -21.18 3.41 12.25
N GLU A 53 -21.86 4.18 11.40
CA GLU A 53 -23.33 4.06 11.24
C GLU A 53 -23.74 2.64 10.84
N HIS A 54 -22.86 1.93 10.12
CA HIS A 54 -23.03 0.56 9.70
C HIS A 54 -21.78 -0.27 10.02
N ALA A 55 -21.96 -1.34 10.80
CA ALA A 55 -20.88 -2.28 11.09
C ALA A 55 -20.45 -3.02 9.80
N PRO A 56 -19.14 -3.16 9.53
CA PRO A 56 -18.64 -3.93 8.40
C PRO A 56 -19.23 -5.34 8.43
N GLN A 57 -19.80 -5.77 7.30
CA GLN A 57 -20.34 -7.12 7.14
C GLN A 57 -19.39 -7.96 6.30
N TRP A 58 -19.15 -9.19 6.74
CA TRP A 58 -18.33 -10.12 5.96
C TRP A 58 -19.12 -10.63 4.77
N VAL A 59 -18.62 -10.38 3.56
CA VAL A 59 -19.21 -10.89 2.32
C VAL A 59 -18.51 -12.18 1.95
N LYS A 60 -19.24 -13.31 2.06
CA LYS A 60 -18.71 -14.62 1.69
C LYS A 60 -18.48 -14.65 0.17
N ASN A 61 -17.39 -15.29 -0.26
CA ASN A 61 -17.09 -15.54 -1.68
C ASN A 61 -16.90 -14.26 -2.51
N TRP A 62 -16.41 -13.18 -1.88
CA TRP A 62 -16.02 -11.95 -2.56
C TRP A 62 -14.49 -11.81 -2.50
N PRO A 63 -13.78 -11.76 -3.64
CA PRO A 63 -14.25 -12.07 -5.00
C PRO A 63 -14.46 -13.60 -5.19
N ASP A 64 -14.93 -13.99 -6.37
CA ASP A 64 -15.08 -15.41 -6.73
C ASP A 64 -13.75 -16.18 -6.56
N ALA A 65 -13.80 -17.37 -5.93
CA ALA A 65 -12.62 -18.19 -5.62
C ALA A 65 -11.87 -18.74 -6.85
N SER A 66 -12.47 -18.65 -8.04
CA SER A 66 -11.83 -18.94 -9.32
C SER A 66 -10.77 -17.91 -9.69
N VAL A 67 -10.88 -16.67 -9.22
CA VAL A 67 -9.89 -15.62 -9.47
C VAL A 67 -8.60 -15.96 -8.71
N LYS A 68 -7.51 -16.11 -9.46
CA LYS A 68 -6.19 -16.44 -8.90
C LYS A 68 -5.33 -15.20 -8.85
N MET A 69 -4.80 -14.93 -7.66
CA MET A 69 -3.87 -13.85 -7.39
C MET A 69 -2.77 -14.34 -6.45
N GLY A 70 -1.63 -13.66 -6.53
CA GLY A 70 -0.50 -13.89 -5.64
C GLY A 70 -0.71 -13.30 -4.25
N GLN A 71 0.40 -12.97 -3.59
CA GLN A 71 0.35 -12.11 -2.41
C GLN A 71 -0.31 -10.77 -2.78
N VAL A 72 -1.46 -10.48 -2.15
CA VAL A 72 -2.13 -9.18 -2.25
C VAL A 72 -1.35 -8.19 -1.42
N SER A 73 -0.88 -7.13 -2.08
CA SER A 73 0.01 -6.15 -1.47
C SER A 73 -0.68 -4.82 -1.15
N GLY A 74 -1.72 -4.48 -1.90
CA GLY A 74 -2.50 -3.28 -1.65
C GLY A 74 -3.88 -3.36 -2.27
N VAL A 75 -4.78 -2.52 -1.75
CA VAL A 75 -6.15 -2.36 -2.23
C VAL A 75 -6.49 -0.87 -2.31
N ALA A 76 -7.30 -0.48 -3.28
CA ALA A 76 -7.80 0.87 -3.43
C ALA A 76 -9.25 0.87 -3.93
N LEU A 77 -9.92 2.00 -3.82
CA LEU A 77 -11.22 2.23 -4.46
C LEU A 77 -11.03 3.23 -5.59
N ASP A 78 -11.63 2.98 -6.75
CA ASP A 78 -11.76 4.02 -7.76
C ASP A 78 -12.91 4.99 -7.45
N ASN A 79 -13.03 6.04 -8.27
CA ASN A 79 -14.05 7.07 -8.12
C ASN A 79 -15.49 6.57 -8.43
N SER A 80 -15.64 5.34 -8.94
CA SER A 80 -16.93 4.68 -9.16
C SER A 80 -17.29 3.70 -8.04
N GLY A 81 -16.39 3.49 -7.07
CA GLY A 81 -16.57 2.54 -5.97
C GLY A 81 -16.12 1.12 -6.28
N ASN A 82 -15.45 0.87 -7.41
CA ASN A 82 -14.85 -0.42 -7.71
C ASN A 82 -13.58 -0.63 -6.88
N VAL A 83 -13.32 -1.88 -6.51
CA VAL A 83 -12.13 -2.26 -5.74
C VAL A 83 -11.00 -2.65 -6.67
N LEU A 84 -9.87 -1.98 -6.55
CA LEU A 84 -8.61 -2.34 -7.20
C LEU A 84 -7.79 -3.18 -6.22
N VAL A 85 -7.31 -4.33 -6.68
CA VAL A 85 -6.40 -5.22 -5.95
C VAL A 85 -5.07 -5.25 -6.67
N PHE A 86 -3.98 -4.89 -5.97
CA PHE A 86 -2.62 -4.96 -6.49
C PHE A 86 -1.88 -6.16 -5.88
N HIS A 87 -1.48 -7.12 -6.72
CA HIS A 87 -0.90 -8.40 -6.28
C HIS A 87 0.38 -8.78 -7.03
N ARG A 88 1.18 -9.65 -6.41
CA ARG A 88 2.54 -10.00 -6.87
C ARG A 88 2.63 -11.14 -7.90
N GLY A 89 1.49 -11.52 -8.50
CA GLY A 89 1.42 -12.70 -9.36
C GLY A 89 2.08 -13.95 -8.74
N HIS A 90 3.08 -14.51 -9.42
CA HIS A 90 3.87 -15.64 -8.92
C HIS A 90 5.04 -15.24 -8.01
N ASN A 91 5.38 -13.95 -7.95
CA ASN A 91 6.47 -13.46 -7.12
C ASN A 91 6.08 -13.46 -5.64
N VAL A 92 7.04 -13.82 -4.80
CA VAL A 92 6.90 -13.87 -3.35
C VAL A 92 8.01 -13.01 -2.76
N TRP A 93 7.64 -12.08 -1.87
CA TRP A 93 8.62 -11.39 -1.05
C TRP A 93 8.95 -12.28 0.16
N ASP A 94 10.16 -12.82 0.15
CA ASP A 94 10.74 -13.62 1.22
C ASP A 94 12.15 -13.11 1.62
N ALA A 95 12.83 -13.88 2.49
CA ALA A 95 14.16 -13.56 2.98
C ALA A 95 15.26 -13.59 1.89
N ASN A 96 15.00 -14.18 0.72
CA ASN A 96 15.97 -14.31 -0.38
C ASN A 96 15.68 -13.33 -1.52
N THR A 97 14.71 -12.42 -1.36
CA THR A 97 14.30 -11.47 -2.40
C THR A 97 15.31 -10.32 -2.56
N PHE A 98 15.96 -9.93 -1.47
CA PHE A 98 16.86 -8.78 -1.41
C PHE A 98 18.20 -9.16 -0.77
N SER A 99 19.27 -8.50 -1.21
CA SER A 99 20.57 -8.54 -0.51
C SER A 99 20.52 -7.76 0.81
N ASP A 100 21.58 -7.88 1.61
CA ASP A 100 21.80 -7.06 2.81
C ASP A 100 21.88 -5.55 2.54
N LYS A 101 21.99 -5.14 1.27
CA LYS A 101 21.99 -3.73 0.84
C LYS A 101 20.67 -3.33 0.18
N ASP A 102 19.61 -4.08 0.41
CA ASP A 102 18.27 -3.86 -0.12
C ASP A 102 18.15 -3.94 -1.65
N ILE A 103 19.20 -4.36 -2.36
CA ILE A 103 19.17 -4.58 -3.82
C ILE A 103 18.39 -5.85 -4.12
N TYR A 104 17.44 -5.77 -5.06
CA TYR A 104 16.68 -6.92 -5.56
C TYR A 104 17.61 -7.96 -6.19
N LEU A 105 17.47 -9.24 -5.82
CA LEU A 105 18.41 -10.29 -6.24
C LEU A 105 18.07 -10.90 -7.61
N ASN A 106 16.81 -10.83 -8.05
CA ASN A 106 16.34 -11.45 -9.28
C ASN A 106 16.32 -10.46 -10.46
N LEU A 107 17.39 -9.67 -10.63
CA LEU A 107 17.47 -8.60 -11.65
C LEU A 107 17.36 -9.10 -13.10
N ALA A 108 17.72 -10.37 -13.34
CA ALA A 108 17.65 -10.99 -14.65
C ALA A 108 16.23 -11.48 -15.02
N GLU A 109 15.35 -11.61 -14.03
CA GLU A 109 13.98 -12.08 -14.27
C GLU A 109 13.14 -10.96 -14.91
N PRO A 110 12.29 -11.30 -15.90
CA PRO A 110 11.37 -10.35 -16.47
C PRO A 110 10.36 -9.85 -15.41
N PRO A 111 9.70 -8.71 -15.64
CA PRO A 111 8.57 -8.30 -14.81
C PRO A 111 7.46 -9.36 -14.83
N ILE A 112 6.56 -9.30 -13.86
CA ILE A 112 5.43 -10.22 -13.71
C ILE A 112 4.59 -10.20 -15.00
N SER A 113 4.50 -11.33 -15.69
CA SER A 113 3.89 -11.40 -17.03
C SER A 113 2.36 -11.45 -17.05
N GLN A 114 1.74 -11.79 -15.91
CA GLN A 114 0.29 -11.77 -15.73
C GLN A 114 -0.19 -10.40 -15.25
N PRO A 115 -1.49 -10.08 -15.39
CA PRO A 115 -2.03 -8.86 -14.82
C PRO A 115 -1.78 -8.84 -13.31
N THR A 116 -1.46 -7.65 -12.79
CA THR A 116 -1.11 -7.42 -11.39
C THR A 116 -2.13 -6.53 -10.69
N ILE A 117 -2.94 -5.80 -11.45
CA ILE A 117 -4.04 -4.97 -10.96
C ILE A 117 -5.34 -5.58 -11.46
N LEU A 118 -6.19 -5.98 -10.51
CA LEU A 118 -7.50 -6.55 -10.76
C LEU A 118 -8.58 -5.59 -10.25
N VAL A 119 -9.63 -5.37 -11.04
CA VAL A 119 -10.71 -4.43 -10.68
C VAL A 119 -12.01 -5.21 -10.51
N PHE A 120 -12.61 -5.06 -9.33
CA PHE A 120 -13.86 -5.71 -8.97
C PHE A 120 -14.96 -4.68 -8.74
N ASN A 121 -16.16 -4.96 -9.21
CA ASN A 121 -17.33 -4.18 -8.82
C ASN A 121 -17.77 -4.51 -7.38
N GLU A 122 -18.84 -3.86 -6.91
CA GLU A 122 -19.40 -4.08 -5.58
C GLU A 122 -19.88 -5.53 -5.32
N THR A 123 -20.28 -6.27 -6.36
CA THR A 123 -20.71 -7.67 -6.26
C THR A 123 -19.55 -8.66 -6.24
N GLY A 124 -18.34 -8.23 -6.60
CA GLY A 124 -17.13 -9.05 -6.61
C GLY A 124 -16.83 -9.68 -7.97
N ASP A 125 -17.54 -9.23 -9.00
CA ASP A 125 -17.24 -9.62 -10.38
C ASP A 125 -15.99 -8.90 -10.83
N LEU A 126 -15.09 -9.65 -11.47
CA LEU A 126 -13.89 -9.11 -12.09
C LEU A 126 -14.30 -8.40 -13.39
N ILE A 127 -14.21 -7.07 -13.39
CA ILE A 127 -14.66 -6.22 -14.49
C ILE A 127 -13.52 -5.67 -15.34
N ASP A 128 -12.29 -5.69 -14.83
CA ASP A 128 -11.10 -5.21 -15.54
C ASP A 128 -9.82 -5.82 -14.95
N MET A 129 -8.76 -5.89 -15.74
CA MET A 129 -7.43 -6.36 -15.33
C MET A 129 -6.34 -5.76 -16.21
N TRP A 130 -5.20 -5.42 -15.62
CA TRP A 130 -4.05 -4.87 -16.35
C TRP A 130 -2.76 -4.95 -15.51
N GLY A 131 -1.68 -4.41 -16.05
CA GLY A 131 -0.38 -4.31 -15.37
C GLY A 131 0.55 -5.48 -15.65
N GLU A 132 0.30 -6.22 -16.73
CA GLU A 132 1.21 -7.22 -17.29
C GLU A 132 2.55 -6.58 -17.65
N ASN A 133 3.65 -7.26 -17.31
CA ASN A 133 5.00 -6.91 -17.70
C ASN A 133 5.50 -5.53 -17.18
N LEU A 134 4.84 -4.95 -16.16
CA LEU A 134 5.22 -3.65 -15.60
C LEU A 134 6.04 -3.73 -14.31
N PHE A 135 5.72 -4.68 -13.41
CA PHE A 135 6.19 -4.67 -12.02
C PHE A 135 6.97 -5.94 -11.65
N HIS A 136 7.84 -5.83 -10.64
CA HIS A 136 8.63 -6.93 -10.09
C HIS A 136 8.17 -7.33 -8.69
N MET A 137 7.90 -6.37 -7.82
CA MET A 137 7.41 -6.61 -6.47
C MET A 137 6.42 -5.54 -6.03
N PRO A 138 5.15 -5.65 -6.49
CA PRO A 138 4.03 -4.81 -6.07
C PRO A 138 3.95 -4.57 -4.55
N HIS A 139 3.65 -3.33 -4.18
CA HIS A 139 3.40 -2.93 -2.80
C HIS A 139 2.17 -2.04 -2.63
N GLY A 140 2.31 -0.71 -2.67
CA GLY A 140 1.20 0.22 -2.45
C GLY A 140 0.39 0.45 -3.72
N ILE A 141 -0.91 0.72 -3.56
CA ILE A 141 -1.80 1.21 -4.61
C ILE A 141 -2.75 2.27 -4.03
N THR A 142 -2.99 3.34 -4.76
CA THR A 142 -4.03 4.33 -4.46
C THR A 142 -4.58 4.91 -5.77
N VAL A 143 -5.80 5.45 -5.74
CA VAL A 143 -6.44 6.11 -6.87
C VAL A 143 -6.70 7.57 -6.49
N ASP A 144 -6.31 8.51 -7.35
CA ASP A 144 -6.55 9.93 -7.10
C ASP A 144 -7.92 10.42 -7.64
N SER A 145 -8.26 11.67 -7.35
CA SER A 145 -9.53 12.29 -7.75
C SER A 145 -9.70 12.45 -9.26
N GLU A 146 -8.63 12.29 -10.04
CA GLU A 146 -8.66 12.30 -11.51
C GLU A 146 -8.68 10.88 -12.09
N SER A 147 -8.84 9.86 -11.22
CA SER A 147 -8.82 8.44 -11.57
C SER A 147 -7.46 7.94 -12.07
N ASN A 148 -6.36 8.65 -11.78
CA ASN A 148 -5.02 8.10 -12.00
C ASN A 148 -4.72 7.06 -10.92
N VAL A 149 -4.03 5.99 -11.32
CA VAL A 149 -3.62 4.91 -10.41
C VAL A 149 -2.15 5.10 -10.05
N TRP A 150 -1.88 5.23 -8.76
CA TRP A 150 -0.54 5.39 -8.21
C TRP A 150 -0.12 4.11 -7.53
N VAL A 151 1.09 3.64 -7.84
CA VAL A 151 1.61 2.39 -7.27
C VAL A 151 3.06 2.52 -6.83
N THR A 152 3.46 1.67 -5.90
CA THR A 152 4.85 1.50 -5.50
C THR A 152 5.34 0.09 -5.78
N ASP A 153 6.59 -0.03 -6.20
CA ASP A 153 7.26 -1.31 -6.38
C ASP A 153 8.53 -1.35 -5.51
N VAL A 154 8.59 -2.30 -4.59
CA VAL A 154 9.68 -2.38 -3.62
C VAL A 154 10.96 -2.97 -4.21
N ALA A 155 10.85 -3.81 -5.24
CA ALA A 155 12.02 -4.35 -5.94
C ALA A 155 12.65 -3.26 -6.81
N MET A 156 11.82 -2.52 -7.53
CA MET A 156 12.29 -1.45 -8.42
C MET A 156 12.70 -0.20 -7.63
N HIS A 157 12.29 -0.06 -6.37
CA HIS A 157 12.48 1.16 -5.56
C HIS A 157 11.88 2.40 -6.22
N GLN A 158 10.69 2.23 -6.82
CA GLN A 158 10.07 3.26 -7.64
C GLN A 158 8.59 3.48 -7.28
N VAL A 159 8.13 4.67 -7.64
CA VAL A 159 6.73 5.09 -7.60
C VAL A 159 6.29 5.40 -9.02
N PHE A 160 5.08 4.97 -9.38
CA PHE A 160 4.50 5.17 -10.70
C PHE A 160 3.14 5.82 -10.61
N LYS A 161 2.82 6.70 -11.57
CA LYS A 161 1.47 7.23 -11.83
C LYS A 161 1.02 6.77 -13.21
N PHE A 162 -0.11 6.10 -13.29
CA PHE A 162 -0.76 5.71 -14.54
C PHE A 162 -2.03 6.52 -14.76
N ASN A 163 -2.17 7.05 -15.95
CA ASN A 163 -3.37 7.77 -16.34
C ASN A 163 -4.43 6.75 -16.84
N PRO A 164 -5.73 6.97 -16.61
CA PRO A 164 -6.75 5.99 -16.99
C PRO A 164 -6.87 5.75 -18.50
N GLN A 165 -6.40 6.67 -19.34
CA GLN A 165 -6.34 6.56 -20.81
C GLN A 165 -5.12 5.79 -21.32
N ASP A 166 -4.01 5.75 -20.57
CA ASP A 166 -2.81 4.96 -20.89
C ASP A 166 -2.26 4.29 -19.63
N ARG A 167 -2.54 2.99 -19.54
CA ARG A 167 -2.14 2.13 -18.42
C ARG A 167 -0.92 1.26 -18.74
N GLU A 168 -0.38 1.38 -19.96
CA GLU A 168 0.85 0.71 -20.37
C GLU A 168 2.07 1.59 -20.08
N ASN A 169 1.91 2.91 -20.21
CA ASN A 169 2.99 3.88 -20.01
C ASN A 169 2.69 4.79 -18.81
N PRO A 170 3.52 4.78 -17.75
CA PRO A 170 3.33 5.69 -16.64
C PRO A 170 3.59 7.13 -17.07
N VAL A 171 2.72 8.05 -16.65
CA VAL A 171 2.88 9.49 -16.86
C VAL A 171 3.86 10.14 -15.89
N LEU A 172 4.18 9.45 -14.79
CA LEU A 172 5.23 9.83 -13.85
C LEU A 172 5.93 8.58 -13.32
N VAL A 173 7.26 8.64 -13.25
CA VAL A 173 8.10 7.66 -12.57
C VAL A 173 9.07 8.39 -11.66
N LEU A 174 9.09 8.02 -10.38
CA LEU A 174 10.03 8.54 -9.39
C LEU A 174 10.92 7.41 -8.85
N GLY A 175 12.17 7.74 -8.54
CA GLY A 175 13.19 6.77 -8.16
C GLY A 175 13.93 6.18 -9.36
N GLU A 176 15.04 5.50 -9.09
CA GLU A 176 15.85 4.81 -10.10
C GLU A 176 15.66 3.30 -9.98
N LYS A 177 15.31 2.65 -11.09
CA LYS A 177 14.97 1.23 -11.15
C LYS A 177 16.09 0.36 -10.57
N PHE A 178 15.77 -0.40 -9.52
CA PHE A 178 16.66 -1.32 -8.81
C PHE A 178 17.82 -0.66 -8.04
N VAL A 179 17.76 0.65 -7.81
CA VAL A 179 18.80 1.38 -7.08
C VAL A 179 18.26 1.91 -5.74
N PRO A 180 18.49 1.19 -4.62
CA PRO A 180 18.09 1.64 -3.30
C PRO A 180 19.06 2.70 -2.77
N ARG A 181 18.56 3.90 -2.44
CA ARG A 181 19.33 4.95 -1.72
C ARG A 181 18.43 5.80 -0.82
N ASP A 182 19.07 6.64 0.00
CA ASP A 182 18.45 7.63 0.89
C ASP A 182 18.89 9.06 0.51
N ASP A 183 18.94 9.37 -0.79
CA ASP A 183 19.22 10.72 -1.29
C ASP A 183 17.95 11.40 -1.80
N GLU A 184 18.10 12.54 -2.48
CA GLU A 184 16.98 13.39 -2.91
C GLU A 184 16.12 12.79 -4.04
N THR A 185 16.66 11.85 -4.82
CA THR A 185 16.02 11.37 -6.07
C THR A 185 15.68 9.87 -6.05
N HIS A 186 16.16 9.14 -5.05
CA HIS A 186 15.95 7.70 -4.93
C HIS A 186 14.97 7.35 -3.81
N PHE A 187 14.52 6.11 -3.80
CA PHE A 187 13.81 5.50 -2.68
C PHE A 187 14.54 4.26 -2.21
N CYS A 188 14.13 3.75 -1.05
CA CYS A 188 14.52 2.44 -0.56
C CYS A 188 13.26 1.69 -0.13
N LYS A 189 12.71 0.94 -1.09
CA LYS A 189 11.49 0.13 -0.95
C LYS A 189 10.29 1.00 -0.49
N PRO A 190 9.81 1.92 -1.36
CA PRO A 190 8.69 2.80 -1.04
C PRO A 190 7.41 2.02 -0.82
N SER A 191 6.63 2.41 0.18
CA SER A 191 5.53 1.60 0.72
C SER A 191 4.15 2.13 0.32
N ALA A 192 3.95 3.45 0.29
CA ALA A 192 2.64 4.03 0.01
C ALA A 192 2.73 5.40 -0.65
N VAL A 193 1.66 5.75 -1.36
CA VAL A 193 1.40 7.09 -1.89
C VAL A 193 0.06 7.58 -1.35
N ALA A 194 -0.03 8.84 -0.96
CA ALA A 194 -1.29 9.51 -0.68
C ALA A 194 -1.36 10.83 -1.44
N VAL A 195 -2.41 11.00 -2.24
CA VAL A 195 -2.55 12.10 -3.21
C VAL A 195 -3.63 13.06 -2.73
N MET A 196 -3.28 14.33 -2.66
CA MET A 196 -4.17 15.41 -2.26
C MET A 196 -5.09 15.82 -3.42
N SER A 197 -6.23 16.42 -3.09
CA SER A 197 -7.19 16.95 -4.07
C SER A 197 -6.61 18.00 -5.04
N ASN A 198 -5.52 18.69 -4.69
CA ASN A 198 -4.81 19.62 -5.56
C ASN A 198 -3.74 18.95 -6.45
N GLY A 199 -3.58 17.64 -6.35
CA GLY A 199 -2.58 16.85 -7.08
C GLY A 199 -1.21 16.74 -6.39
N ASP A 200 -0.92 17.52 -5.34
CA ASP A 200 0.26 17.27 -4.50
C ASP A 200 0.16 15.89 -3.88
N PHE A 201 1.28 15.25 -3.56
CA PHE A 201 1.24 13.91 -3.00
C PHE A 201 2.38 13.65 -2.02
N PHE A 202 2.17 12.64 -1.19
CA PHE A 202 3.13 12.15 -0.23
C PHE A 202 3.54 10.73 -0.59
N VAL A 203 4.82 10.42 -0.46
CA VAL A 203 5.38 9.07 -0.58
C VAL A 203 5.96 8.66 0.76
N ALA A 204 5.54 7.50 1.26
CA ALA A 204 6.19 6.83 2.38
C ALA A 204 7.34 5.97 1.85
N ASP A 205 8.55 6.27 2.31
CA ASP A 205 9.77 5.59 1.92
C ASP A 205 10.36 4.89 3.14
N GLY A 206 9.98 3.62 3.32
CA GLY A 206 9.83 3.09 4.67
C GLY A 206 10.49 1.77 5.03
N TYR A 207 10.67 0.82 4.12
CA TYR A 207 11.23 -0.48 4.54
C TYR A 207 12.71 -0.40 4.91
N CYS A 208 13.49 0.40 4.18
CA CYS A 208 14.89 0.63 4.51
C CYS A 208 15.24 2.11 4.76
N ASN A 209 14.33 3.03 4.41
CA ASN A 209 14.38 4.44 4.79
C ASN A 209 13.37 4.76 5.92
N THR A 210 13.38 5.99 6.43
CA THR A 210 12.52 6.41 7.56
C THR A 210 11.93 7.79 7.33
N ARG A 211 11.40 8.00 6.13
CA ARG A 211 10.98 9.33 5.67
C ARG A 211 9.64 9.31 4.93
N ILE A 212 8.96 10.43 5.01
CA ILE A 212 7.82 10.79 4.17
C ILE A 212 8.25 12.01 3.35
N ILE A 213 8.04 11.93 2.04
CA ILE A 213 8.43 12.99 1.10
C ILE A 213 7.17 13.54 0.46
N LYS A 214 7.02 14.87 0.47
CA LYS A 214 5.95 15.57 -0.25
C LYS A 214 6.46 16.04 -1.60
N TYR A 215 5.67 15.82 -2.63
CA TYR A 215 5.90 16.28 -4.00
C TYR A 215 4.74 17.18 -4.43
N ALA A 216 5.03 18.09 -5.37
CA ALA A 216 4.01 18.80 -6.13
C ALA A 216 3.43 17.88 -7.20
N ALA A 217 2.27 18.25 -7.77
CA ALA A 217 1.59 17.48 -8.80
C ALA A 217 2.45 17.13 -10.04
N ASP A 218 3.47 17.94 -10.34
CA ASP A 218 4.42 17.73 -11.45
C ASP A 218 5.57 16.76 -11.12
N GLY A 219 5.63 16.26 -9.88
CA GLY A 219 6.69 15.37 -9.40
C GLY A 219 7.91 16.10 -8.82
N SER A 220 7.89 17.43 -8.71
CA SER A 220 8.95 18.18 -8.03
C SER A 220 8.88 18.01 -6.51
N LYS A 221 10.01 17.75 -5.86
CA LYS A 221 10.07 17.59 -4.40
C LYS A 221 9.81 18.92 -3.71
N LEU A 222 8.88 18.93 -2.76
CA LEU A 222 8.52 20.11 -1.96
C LEU A 222 9.18 20.08 -0.59
N LEU A 223 9.06 18.97 0.13
CA LEU A 223 9.64 18.80 1.46
C LEU A 223 9.82 17.32 1.82
N GLN A 224 10.54 17.07 2.90
CA GLN A 224 10.72 15.75 3.47
C GLN A 224 10.78 15.86 4.99
N PHE A 225 10.24 14.86 5.68
CA PHE A 225 10.33 14.73 7.12
C PHE A 225 10.38 13.26 7.53
N GLY A 226 10.80 13.00 8.76
CA GLY A 226 11.08 11.64 9.24
C GLY A 226 12.57 11.44 9.52
N ARG A 227 12.87 10.59 10.49
CA ARG A 227 14.23 10.17 10.85
C ARG A 227 14.18 8.84 11.58
N ARG A 228 15.31 8.11 11.57
CA ARG A 228 15.42 6.80 12.23
C ARG A 228 15.48 6.87 13.76
N ALA A 229 16.02 7.95 14.33
CA ALA A 229 16.21 8.07 15.77
C ALA A 229 16.23 9.53 16.26
N GLY A 230 16.12 9.71 17.57
CA GLY A 230 16.17 10.99 18.27
C GLY A 230 14.84 11.37 18.94
N GLU A 231 14.83 12.47 19.67
CA GLU A 231 13.60 12.99 20.30
C GLU A 231 12.82 13.84 19.28
N SER A 232 11.89 13.22 18.58
CA SER A 232 11.05 13.88 17.58
C SER A 232 9.74 13.12 17.40
N PRO A 233 8.61 13.80 17.16
CA PRO A 233 7.36 13.13 16.80
C PRO A 233 7.44 12.43 15.43
N PHE A 234 8.38 12.85 14.57
CA PHE A 234 8.64 12.27 13.25
C PHE A 234 9.79 11.25 13.28
N VAL A 235 9.78 10.34 14.25
CA VAL A 235 10.65 9.16 14.23
C VAL A 235 9.81 7.99 13.78
N PHE A 236 10.20 7.36 12.68
CA PHE A 236 9.46 6.27 12.07
C PHE A 236 10.27 4.98 12.10
N GLN A 237 9.59 3.87 12.35
CA GLN A 237 10.05 2.51 12.20
C GLN A 237 9.17 1.80 11.15
N VAL A 238 9.51 2.05 9.88
CA VAL A 238 8.76 1.60 8.70
C VAL A 238 7.43 2.36 8.51
N PRO A 239 7.47 3.60 8.00
CA PRO A 239 6.26 4.26 7.50
C PRO A 239 5.70 3.42 6.34
N HIS A 240 4.55 2.78 6.56
CA HIS A 240 4.08 1.67 5.70
C HIS A 240 2.81 2.00 4.91
N ALA A 241 1.91 2.77 5.51
CA ALA A 241 0.68 3.22 4.86
C ALA A 241 0.44 4.71 5.15
N LEU A 242 -0.18 5.40 4.20
CA LEU A 242 -0.56 6.81 4.33
C LEU A 242 -2.05 7.00 4.06
N THR A 243 -2.70 7.89 4.80
CA THR A 243 -4.03 8.41 4.46
C THR A 243 -4.07 9.91 4.73
N LEU A 244 -5.00 10.60 4.06
CA LEU A 244 -5.20 12.03 4.20
C LEU A 244 -6.52 12.31 4.89
N ALA A 245 -6.49 13.23 5.85
CA ALA A 245 -7.66 13.95 6.34
C ALA A 245 -7.48 15.42 5.94
N GLU A 246 -7.69 15.69 4.65
CA GLU A 246 -7.44 17.01 4.05
C GLU A 246 -8.27 18.11 4.70
N ASP A 247 -9.51 17.80 5.10
CA ASP A 247 -10.41 18.69 5.85
C ASP A 247 -9.82 19.16 7.19
N ARG A 248 -8.85 18.40 7.72
CA ARG A 248 -8.11 18.69 8.96
C ARG A 248 -6.68 19.12 8.71
N GLY A 249 -6.23 19.15 7.45
CA GLY A 249 -4.83 19.40 7.09
C GLY A 249 -3.86 18.35 7.62
N LEU A 250 -4.28 17.07 7.70
CA LEU A 250 -3.47 15.99 8.25
C LEU A 250 -3.07 14.96 7.20
N VAL A 251 -1.82 14.50 7.31
CA VAL A 251 -1.37 13.22 6.77
C VAL A 251 -1.17 12.26 7.93
N CYS A 252 -1.80 11.09 7.84
CA CYS A 252 -1.73 10.04 8.84
C CYS A 252 -0.83 8.92 8.29
N CYS A 253 0.06 8.40 9.13
CA CYS A 253 1.00 7.34 8.75
C CYS A 253 0.81 6.14 9.67
N ALA A 254 0.75 4.93 9.10
CA ALA A 254 0.90 3.69 9.84
C ALA A 254 2.39 3.42 10.01
N ASP A 255 2.87 3.51 11.25
CA ASP A 255 4.26 3.22 11.62
C ASP A 255 4.36 1.75 12.03
N ARG A 256 4.68 0.88 11.07
CA ARG A 256 4.36 -0.55 11.14
C ARG A 256 5.06 -1.30 12.28
N GLU A 257 6.27 -0.90 12.63
CA GLU A 257 7.10 -1.61 13.61
C GLU A 257 7.16 -0.88 14.97
N ARG A 258 6.18 0.00 15.26
CA ARG A 258 6.12 0.79 16.49
C ARG A 258 4.87 0.55 17.32
#